data_AF-A0A087UP20-F1
#
_entry.id   AF-A0A087UP20-F1
#
_cell.length_a   1.000
_cell.length_b   1.000
_cell.length_c   1.000
_cell.angle_alpha   90.00
_cell.angle_beta   90.00
_cell.angle_gamma   90.00
#
_symmetry.space_group_name_H-M   'P 1'
#
loop_
_entity.id
_entity.type
_entity.pdbx_description
1 polymer ?
#
loop_
_entity_poly.entity_id
_entity_poly.type
_entity_poly.pdbx_seq_one_letter_code
_entity_poly.pdbx_strand_id
1 'polypeptide(L)'
;MTLRVEAKSSLAQYEVEMKFLNLNVDDMFRYNKTHQLEEIFRDNLWKESTEIYITKVVSSLDVGGRLPLNPKEKEGVVVRIGGINAFSRDLEDLEREVQPLRNRLPCPRDYKRTSVERLFRSKHFVADWCSFRLISKKDHSDRGTSHGWSDHPYSSISLTSDVFNPQSINLSRRDFAFDFVVSIIIPTTIVGVLSTALTCIMCCNRDGKEKKGD
;
A
#
# COMPACT_ATOMS: atom_id res chain seq x y z
N MET A 1 -19.97 -27.95 7.14
CA MET A 1 -18.68 -27.74 6.47
C MET A 1 -17.61 -27.80 7.55
N THR A 2 -16.82 -28.88 7.61
CA THR A 2 -15.76 -29.06 8.60
C THR A 2 -14.43 -28.62 8.01
N LEU A 3 -13.84 -27.56 8.54
CA LEU A 3 -12.58 -27.00 8.08
C LEU A 3 -11.44 -27.74 8.80
N ARG A 4 -10.57 -28.43 8.05
CA ARG A 4 -9.37 -29.11 8.58
C ARG A 4 -8.17 -28.22 8.29
N VAL A 5 -7.47 -27.82 9.35
CA VAL A 5 -6.25 -27.03 9.26
C VAL A 5 -5.07 -27.96 9.53
N GLU A 6 -4.18 -28.08 8.55
CA GLU A 6 -2.97 -28.90 8.65
C GLU A 6 -1.75 -27.96 8.69
N ALA A 7 -0.83 -28.23 9.61
CA ALA A 7 0.42 -27.49 9.67
C ALA A 7 1.33 -27.95 8.52
N LYS A 8 1.78 -27.00 7.69
CA LYS A 8 2.75 -27.28 6.63
C LYS A 8 4.16 -27.46 7.20
N SER A 9 4.91 -28.40 6.63
CA SER A 9 6.29 -28.72 7.03
C SER A 9 7.31 -27.67 6.57
N SER A 10 7.07 -27.02 5.43
CA SER A 10 7.95 -26.00 4.85
C SER A 10 7.30 -24.62 4.95
N LEU A 11 8.04 -23.64 5.49
CA LEU A 11 7.59 -22.24 5.54
C LEU A 11 7.92 -21.55 4.22
N ALA A 12 6.95 -20.82 3.65
CA ALA A 12 7.17 -19.98 2.48
C ALA A 12 8.26 -18.94 2.78
N GLN A 13 9.22 -18.81 1.86
CA GLN A 13 10.31 -17.82 1.95
C GLN A 13 10.03 -16.60 1.05
N TYR A 14 9.21 -16.80 0.03
CA TYR A 14 8.81 -15.80 -0.94
C TYR A 14 7.30 -15.82 -1.04
N GLU A 15 6.68 -14.65 -1.07
CA GLU A 15 5.24 -14.49 -1.20
C GLU A 15 4.90 -13.51 -2.31
N VAL A 16 3.78 -13.76 -2.97
CA VAL A 16 3.15 -12.83 -3.90
C VAL A 16 1.85 -12.37 -3.28
N GLU A 17 1.70 -11.07 -3.06
CA GLU A 17 0.46 -10.45 -2.60
C GLU A 17 -0.31 -9.86 -3.78
N MET A 18 -1.61 -10.13 -3.82
CA MET A 18 -2.52 -9.52 -4.80
C MET A 18 -3.95 -9.43 -4.28
N LYS A 19 -4.68 -8.42 -4.77
CA LYS A 19 -6.10 -8.22 -4.46
C LYS A 19 -6.99 -8.64 -5.62
N PHE A 20 -8.13 -9.25 -5.30
CA PHE A 20 -9.20 -9.54 -6.25
C PHE A 20 -10.45 -8.75 -5.89
N LEU A 21 -11.06 -8.10 -6.89
CA LEU A 21 -12.18 -7.18 -6.69
C LEU A 21 -13.54 -7.88 -6.67
N ASN A 22 -13.66 -9.04 -7.31
CA ASN A 22 -14.93 -9.73 -7.55
C ASN A 22 -15.23 -10.86 -6.56
N LEU A 23 -14.45 -10.99 -5.49
CA LEU A 23 -14.52 -12.11 -4.54
C LEU A 23 -14.48 -11.59 -3.10
N ASN A 24 -15.21 -12.24 -2.21
CA ASN A 24 -15.04 -12.09 -0.76
C ASN A 24 -14.20 -13.26 -0.20
N VAL A 25 -13.85 -13.18 1.08
CA VAL A 25 -13.12 -14.24 1.80
C VAL A 25 -13.84 -15.59 1.67
N ASP A 26 -15.17 -15.64 1.87
CA ASP A 26 -15.95 -16.87 1.73
C ASP A 26 -15.90 -17.46 0.32
N ASP A 27 -15.84 -16.61 -0.70
CA ASP A 27 -15.84 -17.04 -2.09
C ASP A 27 -14.52 -17.77 -2.45
N MET A 28 -13.41 -17.43 -1.77
CA MET A 28 -12.12 -18.10 -1.95
C MET A 28 -12.12 -19.56 -1.48
N PHE A 29 -12.89 -19.88 -0.44
CA PHE A 29 -13.00 -21.24 0.10
C PHE A 29 -14.10 -22.08 -0.56
N ARG A 30 -14.81 -21.50 -1.53
CA ARG A 30 -15.84 -22.19 -2.32
C ARG A 30 -15.33 -22.52 -3.71
N TYR A 31 -15.96 -23.49 -4.36
CA TYR A 31 -15.75 -23.85 -5.78
C TYR A 31 -14.30 -24.09 -6.17
N ASN A 32 -13.47 -24.55 -5.22
CA ASN A 32 -12.06 -24.83 -5.42
C ASN A 32 -11.24 -23.62 -5.92
N LYS A 33 -11.63 -22.39 -5.53
CA LYS A 33 -10.97 -21.15 -5.97
C LYS A 33 -9.52 -21.06 -5.52
N THR A 34 -9.20 -21.50 -4.31
CA THR A 34 -7.82 -21.60 -3.82
C THR A 34 -6.94 -22.44 -4.76
N HIS A 35 -7.36 -23.65 -5.10
CA HIS A 35 -6.61 -24.54 -5.98
C HIS A 35 -6.49 -24.00 -7.41
N GLN A 36 -7.56 -23.37 -7.94
CA GLN A 36 -7.49 -22.72 -9.26
C GLN A 36 -6.46 -21.60 -9.30
N LEU A 37 -6.35 -20.84 -8.20
CA LEU A 37 -5.35 -19.79 -8.07
C LEU A 37 -3.94 -20.38 -7.98
N GLU A 38 -3.74 -21.40 -7.15
CA GLU A 38 -2.46 -22.12 -7.04
C GLU A 38 -2.03 -22.74 -8.39
N GLU A 39 -2.96 -23.27 -9.17
CA GLU A 39 -2.73 -23.80 -10.52
C GLU A 39 -2.25 -22.73 -11.51
N ILE A 40 -2.85 -21.53 -11.50
CA ILE A 40 -2.37 -20.42 -12.33
C ILE A 40 -0.90 -20.12 -12.03
N PHE A 41 -0.55 -20.03 -10.75
CA PHE A 41 0.83 -19.75 -10.35
C PHE A 41 1.76 -20.88 -10.74
N ARG A 42 1.46 -22.12 -10.37
CA ARG A 42 2.30 -23.29 -10.66
C ARG A 42 2.55 -23.49 -12.16
N ASP A 43 1.50 -23.39 -12.97
CA ASP A 43 1.60 -23.81 -14.37
C ASP A 43 2.12 -22.68 -15.27
N ASN A 44 1.94 -21.41 -14.88
CA ASN A 44 2.23 -20.27 -15.76
C ASN A 44 3.22 -19.26 -15.19
N LEU A 45 3.13 -18.93 -13.89
CA LEU A 45 3.86 -17.79 -13.33
C LEU A 45 5.08 -18.21 -12.51
N TRP A 46 5.07 -19.34 -11.81
CA TRP A 46 6.08 -19.70 -10.81
C TRP A 46 6.50 -21.17 -10.96
N LYS A 47 6.88 -21.53 -12.18
CA LYS A 47 7.17 -22.91 -12.60
C LYS A 47 8.34 -23.56 -11.84
N GLU A 48 9.23 -22.73 -11.31
CA GLU A 48 10.42 -23.13 -10.56
C GLU A 48 10.13 -23.47 -9.10
N SER A 49 8.95 -23.09 -8.57
CA SER A 49 8.60 -23.42 -7.19
C SER A 49 7.93 -24.78 -7.10
N THR A 50 8.54 -25.70 -6.35
CA THR A 50 7.99 -27.06 -6.17
C THR A 50 6.79 -27.08 -5.23
N GLU A 51 6.73 -26.14 -4.30
CA GLU A 51 5.62 -25.96 -3.37
C GLU A 51 5.05 -24.56 -3.53
N ILE A 52 3.77 -24.48 -3.89
CA ILE A 52 3.01 -23.23 -3.99
C ILE A 52 1.71 -23.45 -3.24
N TYR A 53 1.40 -22.53 -2.33
CA TYR A 53 0.17 -22.60 -1.56
C TYR A 53 -0.24 -21.22 -1.06
N ILE A 54 -1.52 -21.06 -0.74
CA ILE A 54 -2.02 -19.82 -0.17
C ILE A 54 -1.58 -19.69 1.31
N THR A 55 -0.90 -18.60 1.64
CA THR A 55 -0.42 -18.31 3.01
C THR A 55 -1.33 -17.34 3.75
N LYS A 56 -2.07 -16.49 3.04
CA LYS A 56 -2.96 -15.49 3.64
C LYS A 56 -4.19 -15.25 2.76
N VAL A 57 -5.36 -15.14 3.39
CA VAL A 57 -6.61 -14.67 2.76
C VAL A 57 -7.29 -13.73 3.76
N VAL A 58 -7.48 -12.47 3.39
CA VAL A 58 -8.09 -11.44 4.25
C VAL A 58 -9.05 -10.57 3.46
N SER A 59 -10.07 -10.00 4.12
CA SER A 59 -10.95 -9.04 3.46
C SER A 59 -10.14 -7.81 3.05
N SER A 60 -10.49 -7.20 1.92
CA SER A 60 -9.88 -5.92 1.56
C SER A 60 -10.18 -4.83 2.60
N LEU A 61 -11.24 -4.95 3.40
CA LEU A 61 -11.58 -3.98 4.45
C LEU A 61 -10.59 -4.04 5.61
N ASP A 62 -10.18 -5.26 6.00
CA ASP A 62 -9.28 -5.50 7.16
C ASP A 62 -7.86 -4.94 6.94
N VAL A 63 -7.50 -4.69 5.68
CA VAL A 63 -6.21 -4.10 5.26
C VAL A 63 -6.34 -2.62 4.88
N GLY A 64 -7.41 -1.95 5.33
CA GLY A 64 -7.61 -0.50 5.13
C GLY A 64 -8.27 -0.13 3.80
N GLY A 65 -8.86 -1.09 3.09
CA GLY A 65 -9.69 -0.83 1.92
C GLY A 65 -11.01 -0.15 2.29
N ARG A 66 -11.64 0.49 1.29
CA ARG A 66 -12.95 1.12 1.45
C ARG A 66 -14.05 0.17 0.99
N LEU A 67 -15.21 0.28 1.63
CA LEU A 67 -16.41 -0.38 1.14
C LEU A 67 -16.76 0.13 -0.27
N PRO A 68 -17.12 -0.74 -1.21
CA PRO A 68 -17.58 -0.32 -2.53
C PRO A 68 -18.78 0.63 -2.42
N LEU A 69 -18.83 1.63 -3.30
CA LEU A 69 -19.97 2.56 -3.37
C LEU A 69 -21.26 1.87 -3.83
N ASN A 70 -21.12 0.83 -4.67
CA ASN A 70 -22.23 0.04 -5.16
C ASN A 70 -22.42 -1.20 -4.25
N PRO A 71 -23.56 -1.36 -3.57
CA PRO A 71 -23.81 -2.49 -2.68
C PRO A 71 -23.89 -3.84 -3.40
N LYS A 72 -23.97 -3.85 -4.73
CA LYS A 72 -23.92 -5.09 -5.53
C LYS A 72 -22.49 -5.58 -5.76
N GLU A 73 -21.49 -4.73 -5.54
CA GLU A 73 -20.09 -5.10 -5.68
C GLU A 73 -19.59 -5.84 -4.43
N LYS A 74 -18.63 -6.73 -4.63
CA LYS A 74 -17.96 -7.45 -3.55
C LYS A 74 -16.93 -6.55 -2.88
N GLU A 75 -16.64 -6.81 -1.61
CA GLU A 75 -15.66 -6.04 -0.83
C GLU A 75 -14.24 -6.20 -1.38
N GLY A 76 -13.99 -7.36 -1.99
CA GLY A 76 -12.69 -7.76 -2.46
C GLY A 76 -11.89 -8.51 -1.40
N VAL A 77 -10.91 -9.26 -1.85
CA VAL A 77 -10.08 -10.12 -1.01
C VAL A 77 -8.61 -9.89 -1.35
N VAL A 78 -7.75 -9.82 -0.34
CA VAL A 78 -6.30 -9.80 -0.50
C VAL A 78 -5.77 -11.19 -0.16
N VAL A 79 -5.00 -11.74 -1.09
CA VAL A 79 -4.45 -13.09 -1.00
C VAL A 79 -2.93 -13.02 -1.09
N ARG A 80 -2.27 -13.84 -0.27
CA ARG A 80 -0.84 -14.14 -0.44
C ARG A 80 -0.63 -15.59 -0.85
N ILE A 81 0.23 -15.77 -1.84
CA ILE A 81 0.62 -17.06 -2.36
C ILE A 81 2.10 -17.23 -2.04
N GLY A 82 2.42 -18.23 -1.23
CA GLY A 82 3.77 -18.54 -0.78
C GLY A 82 4.44 -19.61 -1.62
N GLY A 83 5.74 -19.43 -1.85
CA GLY A 83 6.65 -20.39 -2.46
C GLY A 83 7.93 -20.55 -1.64
N ILE A 84 8.59 -21.70 -1.79
CA ILE A 84 9.88 -21.97 -1.15
C ILE A 84 11.05 -21.51 -2.02
N ASN A 85 10.89 -21.54 -3.34
CA ASN A 85 11.90 -21.11 -4.30
C ASN A 85 11.79 -19.61 -4.58
N ALA A 86 12.88 -19.02 -5.09
CA ALA A 86 12.89 -17.62 -5.50
C ALA A 86 11.87 -17.35 -6.62
N PHE A 87 11.56 -16.06 -6.83
CA PHE A 87 10.66 -15.64 -7.90
C PHE A 87 11.19 -16.06 -9.27
N SER A 88 10.27 -16.48 -10.13
CA SER A 88 10.54 -16.75 -11.54
C SER A 88 10.78 -15.46 -12.31
N ARG A 89 11.32 -15.58 -13.52
CA ARG A 89 11.40 -14.45 -14.46
C ARG A 89 10.01 -13.91 -14.82
N ASP A 90 9.03 -14.80 -14.99
CA ASP A 90 7.66 -14.42 -15.32
C ASP A 90 7.04 -13.50 -14.23
N LEU A 91 7.33 -13.77 -12.94
CA LEU A 91 6.89 -12.92 -11.82
C LEU A 91 7.65 -11.60 -11.72
N GLU A 92 8.95 -11.62 -11.98
CA GLU A 92 9.77 -10.40 -12.00
C GLU A 92 9.39 -9.45 -13.15
N ASP A 93 9.10 -10.00 -14.33
CA ASP A 93 8.64 -9.24 -15.48
C ASP A 93 7.25 -8.67 -15.21
N LEU A 94 6.35 -9.45 -14.61
CA LEU A 94 5.04 -8.98 -14.16
C LEU A 94 5.15 -7.84 -13.15
N GLU A 95 6.06 -7.93 -12.18
CA GLU A 95 6.35 -6.87 -11.20
C GLU A 95 6.76 -5.56 -11.90
N ARG A 96 7.58 -5.64 -12.97
CA ARG A 96 7.98 -4.48 -13.78
C ARG A 96 6.82 -3.89 -14.57
N GLU A 97 5.95 -4.74 -15.15
CA GLU A 97 4.75 -4.30 -15.86
C GLU A 97 3.78 -3.54 -14.96
N VAL A 98 3.59 -3.99 -13.71
CA VAL A 98 2.64 -3.37 -12.77
C VAL A 98 3.20 -2.17 -12.03
N GLN A 99 4.53 -2.03 -11.93
CA GLN A 99 5.17 -0.94 -11.21
C GLN A 99 4.62 0.46 -11.55
N PRO A 100 4.43 0.85 -12.83
CA PRO A 100 3.87 2.17 -13.18
C PRO A 100 2.39 2.34 -12.81
N LEU A 101 1.65 1.25 -12.54
CA LEU A 101 0.23 1.30 -12.18
C LEU A 101 0.00 1.68 -10.72
N ARG A 102 0.98 1.41 -9.83
CA ARG A 102 0.87 1.59 -8.38
C ARG A 102 0.55 3.00 -7.93
N ASN A 103 1.00 4.00 -8.70
CA ASN A 103 0.78 5.41 -8.39
C ASN A 103 -0.54 5.95 -8.96
N ARG A 104 -1.38 5.12 -9.60
CA ARG A 104 -2.66 5.54 -10.16
C ARG A 104 -3.78 5.39 -9.12
N LEU A 105 -4.40 6.50 -8.77
CA LEU A 105 -5.57 6.57 -7.88
C LEU A 105 -6.73 7.28 -8.60
N PRO A 106 -7.88 6.62 -8.79
CA PRO A 106 -8.17 5.21 -8.49
C PRO A 106 -7.40 4.26 -9.42
N CYS A 107 -7.08 3.06 -8.95
CA CYS A 107 -6.44 2.06 -9.79
C CYS A 107 -7.43 1.62 -10.87
N PRO A 108 -7.33 2.04 -12.16
CA PRO A 108 -8.33 1.87 -13.25
C PRO A 108 -9.43 0.78 -13.02
N ARG A 109 -9.68 -0.27 -13.78
CA ARG A 109 -10.49 -1.47 -13.36
C ARG A 109 -10.57 -2.39 -14.57
N ASP A 110 -10.87 -1.78 -15.71
CA ASP A 110 -11.07 -2.45 -17.00
C ASP A 110 -9.94 -2.20 -18.01
N TYR A 111 -8.80 -1.69 -17.56
CA TYR A 111 -7.63 -1.56 -18.42
C TYR A 111 -6.97 -2.93 -18.58
N LYS A 112 -6.65 -3.34 -19.81
CA LYS A 112 -5.87 -4.55 -20.10
C LYS A 112 -4.43 -4.30 -19.68
N ARG A 113 -4.09 -4.73 -18.45
CA ARG A 113 -2.97 -4.15 -17.68
C ARG A 113 -1.67 -4.93 -17.72
N THR A 114 -1.73 -6.23 -17.93
CA THR A 114 -0.55 -7.11 -17.83
C THR A 114 -0.63 -8.21 -18.88
N SER A 115 0.53 -8.77 -19.22
CA SER A 115 0.67 -9.92 -20.11
C SER A 115 -0.14 -11.14 -19.65
N VAL A 116 -0.40 -11.25 -18.34
CA VAL A 116 -0.99 -12.43 -17.69
C VAL A 116 -2.47 -12.27 -17.29
N GLU A 117 -3.09 -11.11 -17.50
CA GLU A 117 -4.50 -10.83 -17.14
C GLU A 117 -5.47 -11.91 -17.65
N ARG A 118 -5.21 -12.45 -18.85
CA ARG A 118 -6.04 -13.51 -19.45
C ARG A 118 -6.11 -14.77 -18.58
N LEU A 119 -5.02 -15.14 -17.90
CA LEU A 119 -4.94 -16.34 -17.07
C LEU A 119 -5.92 -16.24 -15.91
N PHE A 120 -5.93 -15.10 -15.21
CA PHE A 120 -6.82 -14.83 -14.09
C PHE A 120 -8.28 -14.71 -14.53
N ARG A 121 -8.55 -13.96 -15.61
CA ARG A 121 -9.91 -13.78 -16.14
C ARG A 121 -10.53 -15.09 -16.60
N SER A 122 -9.74 -16.01 -17.16
CA SER A 122 -10.22 -17.32 -17.61
C SER A 122 -10.78 -18.19 -16.47
N LYS A 123 -10.33 -17.96 -15.24
CA LYS A 123 -10.80 -18.63 -14.02
C LYS A 123 -11.71 -17.72 -13.18
N HIS A 124 -12.24 -16.65 -13.77
CA HIS A 124 -13.11 -15.65 -13.13
C HIS A 124 -12.49 -14.94 -11.91
N PHE A 125 -11.22 -14.56 -12.00
CA PHE A 125 -10.57 -13.63 -11.08
C PHE A 125 -10.43 -12.25 -11.73
N VAL A 126 -10.84 -11.21 -11.02
CA VAL A 126 -10.65 -9.80 -11.41
C VAL A 126 -9.55 -9.21 -10.53
N ALA A 127 -8.31 -9.27 -11.01
CA ALA A 127 -7.14 -8.82 -10.28
C ALA A 127 -7.01 -7.29 -10.26
N ASP A 128 -6.67 -6.75 -9.10
CA ASP A 128 -6.25 -5.37 -8.93
C ASP A 128 -4.72 -5.27 -9.05
N TRP A 129 -4.24 -5.03 -10.26
CA TRP A 129 -2.81 -4.99 -10.57
C TRP A 129 -2.02 -3.90 -9.84
N CYS A 130 -2.66 -2.85 -9.32
CA CYS A 130 -1.95 -1.84 -8.53
C CYS A 130 -1.55 -2.36 -7.14
N SER A 131 -2.22 -3.43 -6.68
CA SER A 131 -1.94 -4.10 -5.41
C SER A 131 -0.92 -5.23 -5.51
N PHE A 132 -0.55 -5.65 -6.73
CA PHE A 132 0.39 -6.75 -6.91
C PHE A 132 1.76 -6.40 -6.31
N ARG A 133 2.33 -7.28 -5.48
CA ARG A 133 3.64 -7.13 -4.84
C ARG A 133 4.36 -8.47 -4.73
N LEU A 134 5.66 -8.46 -4.99
CA LEU A 134 6.57 -9.52 -4.57
C LEU A 134 7.12 -9.21 -3.16
N ILE A 135 7.12 -10.20 -2.27
CA ILE A 135 7.55 -10.08 -0.87
C ILE A 135 8.57 -11.18 -0.58
N SER A 136 9.80 -10.80 -0.23
CA SER A 136 10.82 -11.76 0.24
C SER A 136 10.88 -11.75 1.77
N LYS A 137 11.18 -12.91 2.39
CA LYS A 137 11.41 -12.98 3.84
C LYS A 137 12.56 -12.08 4.32
N LYS A 138 13.53 -11.77 3.45
CA LYS A 138 14.58 -10.78 3.72
C LYS A 138 14.02 -9.35 3.85
N ASP A 139 12.96 -9.03 3.10
CA ASP A 139 12.32 -7.71 3.21
C ASP A 139 11.56 -7.57 4.54
N HIS A 140 11.08 -8.66 5.13
CA HIS A 140 10.41 -8.62 6.43
C HIS A 140 11.35 -8.26 7.59
N SER A 141 12.64 -8.59 7.52
CA SER A 141 13.62 -8.17 8.52
C SER A 141 14.04 -6.70 8.39
N ASP A 142 14.04 -6.14 7.17
CA ASP A 142 14.44 -4.75 6.91
C ASP A 142 13.26 -3.75 6.90
N ARG A 143 12.02 -4.21 6.70
CA ARG A 143 10.81 -3.36 6.70
C ARG A 143 10.25 -3.04 8.09
N GLY A 144 11.10 -3.03 9.12
CA GLY A 144 10.76 -2.48 10.43
C GLY A 144 10.44 -0.98 10.42
N THR A 145 10.68 -0.24 9.33
CA THR A 145 10.66 1.24 9.38
C THR A 145 10.19 2.01 8.13
N SER A 146 9.64 1.41 7.06
CA SER A 146 9.07 2.26 6.00
C SER A 146 8.07 1.57 5.08
N HIS A 147 6.97 2.30 4.85
CA HIS A 147 5.79 2.01 4.03
C HIS A 147 4.67 1.28 4.78
N GLY A 148 3.65 2.07 5.12
CA GLY A 148 2.49 1.72 5.95
C GLY A 148 1.58 0.68 5.33
N TRP A 149 2.06 -0.55 5.26
CA TRP A 149 1.24 -1.75 5.29
C TRP A 149 1.84 -2.66 6.35
N SER A 150 1.55 -2.33 7.61
CA SER A 150 1.84 -3.20 8.72
C SER A 150 1.08 -4.51 8.51
N ASP A 151 1.82 -5.59 8.23
CA ASP A 151 1.44 -6.93 8.65
C ASP A 151 1.40 -6.93 10.18
N HIS A 152 0.34 -6.36 10.74
CA HIS A 152 -0.06 -6.73 12.07
C HIS A 152 -0.76 -8.08 11.93
N PRO A 153 -0.21 -9.18 12.47
CA PRO A 153 -1.07 -10.28 12.84
C PRO A 153 -2.05 -9.66 13.83
N TYR A 154 -3.31 -9.53 13.44
CA TYR A 154 -4.36 -9.36 14.43
C TYR A 154 -4.17 -10.51 15.40
N SER A 155 -3.62 -10.19 16.57
CA SER A 155 -3.60 -11.08 17.70
C SER A 155 -5.02 -11.58 17.83
N SER A 156 -5.19 -12.90 17.84
CA SER A 156 -6.45 -13.51 18.20
C SER A 156 -6.88 -12.85 19.50
N ILE A 157 -7.93 -12.04 19.45
CA ILE A 157 -8.52 -11.43 20.64
C ILE A 157 -8.89 -12.62 21.51
N SER A 158 -8.15 -12.83 22.60
CA SER A 158 -8.52 -13.84 23.58
C SER A 158 -9.86 -13.37 24.14
N LEU A 159 -10.93 -14.10 23.85
CA LEU A 159 -12.31 -13.87 24.33
C LEU A 159 -12.44 -14.00 25.87
N THR A 160 -11.32 -13.90 26.60
CA THR A 160 -11.20 -14.12 28.04
C THR A 160 -10.65 -12.92 28.80
N SER A 161 -10.41 -11.76 28.14
CA SER A 161 -10.02 -10.55 28.86
C SER A 161 -10.71 -9.31 28.32
N ASP A 162 -11.57 -8.70 29.13
CA ASP A 162 -12.27 -7.42 28.88
C ASP A 162 -11.36 -6.19 28.96
N VAL A 163 -10.03 -6.36 28.87
CA VAL A 163 -9.08 -5.25 28.98
C VAL A 163 -8.74 -4.74 27.59
N PHE A 164 -9.44 -3.69 27.17
CA PHE A 164 -9.11 -2.93 25.98
C PHE A 164 -7.78 -2.18 26.20
N ASN A 165 -6.71 -2.66 25.58
CA ASN A 165 -5.41 -1.97 25.58
C ASN A 165 -5.12 -1.48 24.15
N PRO A 166 -5.37 -0.20 23.81
CA PRO A 166 -5.13 0.29 22.47
C PRO A 166 -3.63 0.22 22.16
N GLN A 167 -3.27 -0.49 21.08
CA GLN A 167 -1.90 -0.47 20.57
C GLN A 167 -1.54 0.96 20.20
N SER A 168 -0.52 1.52 20.85
CA SER A 168 0.00 2.85 20.54
C SER A 168 0.52 2.83 19.10
N ILE A 169 -0.25 3.42 18.19
CA ILE A 169 0.15 3.57 16.80
C ILE A 169 1.31 4.57 16.77
N ASN A 170 2.55 4.07 16.75
CA ASN A 170 3.73 4.88 16.50
C ASN A 170 3.78 5.23 15.01
N LEU A 171 2.90 6.15 14.59
CA LEU A 171 3.03 6.82 13.31
C LEU A 171 4.37 7.56 13.31
N SER A 172 5.15 7.40 12.24
CA SER A 172 6.23 8.33 11.93
C SER A 172 5.62 9.73 11.91
N ARG A 173 5.87 10.49 12.99
CA ARG A 173 5.43 11.86 13.15
C ARG A 173 6.18 12.65 12.10
N ARG A 174 5.53 12.91 10.96
CA ARG A 174 6.08 13.83 9.97
C ARG A 174 6.37 15.14 10.69
N ASP A 175 7.61 15.58 10.72
CA ASP A 175 8.02 16.77 11.47
C ASP A 175 7.51 18.04 10.78
N PHE A 176 6.24 18.38 11.05
CA PHE A 176 5.58 19.61 10.58
C PHE A 176 6.22 20.90 11.12
N ALA A 177 7.18 20.77 12.05
CA ALA A 177 7.90 21.91 12.60
C ALA A 177 8.64 22.71 11.50
N PHE A 178 9.24 22.02 10.53
CA PHE A 178 9.94 22.71 9.45
C PHE A 178 8.98 23.47 8.53
N ASP A 179 7.88 22.83 8.13
CA ASP A 179 6.85 23.47 7.28
C ASP A 179 6.20 24.68 7.97
N PHE A 180 5.99 24.60 9.29
CA PHE A 180 5.45 25.70 10.09
C PHE A 180 6.43 26.87 10.20
N VAL A 181 7.71 26.58 10.44
CA VAL A 181 8.76 27.61 10.51
C VAL A 181 8.92 28.31 9.16
N VAL A 182 8.93 27.56 8.05
CA VAL A 182 8.99 28.11 6.70
C VAL A 182 7.77 29.00 6.40
N SER A 183 6.58 28.60 6.82
CA SER A 183 5.34 29.36 6.62
C SER A 183 5.31 30.70 7.38
N ILE A 184 6.10 30.88 8.45
CA ILE A 184 6.12 32.12 9.26
C ILE A 184 7.29 33.01 8.87
N ILE A 185 8.47 32.44 8.65
CA ILE A 185 9.69 33.21 8.34
C ILE A 185 9.59 33.90 6.98
N ILE A 186 9.01 33.24 5.97
CA ILE A 186 8.91 33.84 4.62
C ILE A 186 8.02 35.10 4.64
N PRO A 187 6.79 35.09 5.18
CA PRO A 187 5.98 36.31 5.23
C PRO A 187 6.59 37.41 6.11
N THR A 188 7.18 37.07 7.25
CA THR A 188 7.75 38.07 8.18
C THR A 188 8.98 38.76 7.60
N THR A 189 9.84 38.05 6.88
CA THR A 189 10.99 38.64 6.19
C THR A 189 10.56 39.59 5.07
N ILE A 190 9.54 39.23 4.28
CA ILE A 190 9.00 40.10 3.23
C ILE A 190 8.46 41.42 3.83
N VAL A 191 7.67 41.33 4.89
CA VAL A 191 7.13 42.52 5.58
C VAL A 191 8.25 43.39 6.15
N GLY A 192 9.27 42.79 6.76
CA GLY A 192 10.43 43.53 7.29
C GLY A 192 11.23 44.25 6.21
N VAL A 193 11.45 43.62 5.06
CA VAL A 193 12.12 44.27 3.91
C VAL A 193 11.29 45.43 3.38
N LEU A 194 9.97 45.27 3.26
CA LEU A 194 9.09 46.35 2.81
C LEU A 194 9.05 47.51 3.82
N SER A 195 8.99 47.24 5.12
CA SER A 195 8.96 48.29 6.15
C SER A 195 10.27 49.06 6.22
N THR A 196 11.42 48.37 6.12
CA THR A 196 12.74 49.01 6.10
C THR A 196 12.92 49.85 4.84
N ALA A 197 12.53 49.35 3.67
CA ALA A 197 12.55 50.11 2.43
C ALA A 197 11.67 51.38 2.52
N LEU A 198 10.45 51.27 3.04
CA LEU A 198 9.56 52.42 3.25
C LEU A 198 10.14 53.43 4.23
N THR A 199 10.77 52.97 5.33
CA THR A 199 11.43 53.84 6.31
C THR A 199 12.61 54.56 5.68
N CYS A 200 13.46 53.86 4.91
CA CYS A 200 14.55 54.47 4.17
C CYS A 200 14.05 55.52 3.17
N ILE A 201 12.98 55.23 2.41
CA ILE A 201 12.40 56.20 1.47
C ILE A 201 11.86 57.42 2.21
N MET A 202 11.16 57.23 3.33
CA MET A 202 10.62 58.32 4.16
C MET A 202 11.72 59.18 4.78
N CYS A 203 12.78 58.57 5.33
CA CYS A 203 13.91 59.28 5.93
C CYS A 203 14.76 60.00 4.87
N CYS A 204 15.15 59.32 3.79
CA CYS A 204 15.94 59.93 2.71
C CYS A 204 15.18 61.06 1.98
N ASN A 205 13.85 60.96 1.83
CA ASN A 205 13.05 62.05 1.26
C ASN A 205 12.79 63.21 2.24
N ARG A 206 12.94 62.98 3.55
CA ARG A 206 12.81 64.03 4.56
C ARG A 206 14.08 64.87 4.64
N ASP A 207 15.26 64.25 4.55
CA ASP A 207 16.55 64.96 4.51
C ASP A 207 16.74 65.77 3.20
N GLY A 208 16.08 65.36 2.11
CA GLY A 208 16.05 66.12 0.85
C GLY A 208 15.22 67.41 0.89
N LYS A 209 14.37 67.60 1.91
CA LYS A 209 13.53 68.80 2.06
C LYS A 209 14.10 69.86 3.01
N GLU A 210 15.18 69.55 3.73
CA GLU A 210 15.82 70.49 4.67
C GLU A 210 16.94 71.33 4.02
N LYS A 211 17.25 71.12 2.73
CA LYS A 211 18.28 71.90 1.98
C LYS A 211 17.71 72.86 0.92
N LYS A 212 16.52 73.42 1.17
CA LYS A 212 16.00 74.61 0.47
C LYS A 212 15.30 75.51 1.48
N GLY A 213 16.11 76.15 2.32
CA GLY A 213 15.66 77.03 3.39
C GLY A 213 16.82 77.72 4.07
N ASP A 214 17.80 78.16 3.28
CA ASP A 214 18.64 79.34 3.56
C ASP A 214 19.09 79.91 2.21
#